data_AF-A0A348SC82-F1
#
_entry.id   AF-A0A348SC82-F1
#
_cell.length_a   1.000
_cell.length_b   1.000
_cell.length_c   1.000
_cell.angle_alpha   90.00
_cell.angle_beta   90.00
_cell.angle_gamma   90.00
#
_symmetry.space_group_name_H-M   'P 1'
#
loop_
_entity.id
_entity.type
_entity.pdbx_description
1 polymer ?
#
loop_
_entity_poly.entity_id
_entity_poly.type
_entity_poly.pdbx_seq_one_letter_code
_entity_poly.pdbx_strand_id
1 'polypeptide(L)'
;MTLWDQQEREAPAPPQQKTSRAESPPRIPVADQRLIRLLALAALLTIAASVAAALNIDPIGDPVAGLGVSLLFGLTISFTLAPILLIESYRRHPGQWRGRRTRALRRSLIVGVLVGGYSAFRVAGLGSPTGLLIGAALAVVIEAAFTRADNDAV
;
A
#
# COMPACT_ATOMS: atom_id res chain seq x y z
N MET A 1 -59.96 -41.99 -9.42
CA MET A 1 -58.77 -41.12 -9.40
C MET A 1 -59.16 -39.86 -10.14
N THR A 2 -59.57 -38.84 -9.39
CA THR A 2 -60.28 -37.65 -9.89
C THR A 2 -59.28 -36.54 -10.22
N LEU A 3 -59.57 -35.73 -11.24
CA LEU A 3 -58.73 -34.62 -11.74
C LEU A 3 -58.26 -33.63 -10.65
N TRP A 4 -58.93 -33.60 -9.51
CA TRP A 4 -58.55 -32.82 -8.32
C TRP A 4 -57.21 -33.24 -7.68
N ASP A 5 -56.81 -34.51 -7.79
CA ASP A 5 -55.56 -35.02 -7.19
C ASP A 5 -54.29 -34.55 -7.94
N GLN A 6 -54.42 -34.06 -9.18
CA GLN A 6 -53.29 -33.54 -9.95
C GLN A 6 -52.98 -32.08 -9.66
N GLN A 7 -53.98 -31.28 -9.26
CA GLN A 7 -53.81 -29.84 -9.09
C GLN A 7 -53.04 -29.49 -7.81
N GLU A 8 -53.01 -30.37 -6.82
CA GLU A 8 -52.21 -30.19 -5.59
C GLU A 8 -50.70 -30.46 -5.78
N ARG A 9 -50.30 -31.12 -6.88
CA ARG A 9 -48.87 -31.42 -7.15
C ARG A 9 -48.12 -30.31 -7.87
N GLU A 10 -48.83 -29.29 -8.37
CA GLU A 10 -48.24 -28.11 -9.03
C GLU A 10 -48.31 -26.86 -8.14
N ALA A 11 -48.13 -27.02 -6.83
CA ALA A 11 -47.72 -25.86 -6.03
C ALA A 11 -46.34 -25.41 -6.53
N PRO A 12 -46.18 -24.20 -7.10
CA PRO A 12 -44.85 -23.69 -7.43
C PRO A 12 -44.05 -23.66 -6.14
N ALA A 13 -42.90 -24.34 -6.13
CA ALA A 13 -41.98 -24.31 -5.00
C ALA A 13 -41.81 -22.84 -4.57
N PRO A 14 -41.93 -22.51 -3.28
CA PRO A 14 -41.76 -21.14 -2.82
C PRO A 14 -40.44 -20.63 -3.40
N PRO A 15 -40.41 -19.41 -3.96
CA PRO A 15 -39.20 -18.89 -4.57
C PRO A 15 -38.10 -19.07 -3.56
N GLN A 16 -37.08 -19.88 -3.90
CA GLN A 16 -35.89 -20.00 -3.09
C GLN A 16 -35.36 -18.57 -2.99
N GLN A 17 -35.65 -17.91 -1.86
CA GLN A 17 -34.87 -16.78 -1.44
C GLN A 17 -33.46 -17.33 -1.41
N LYS A 18 -32.71 -17.03 -2.48
CA LYS A 18 -31.27 -16.86 -2.41
C LYS A 18 -31.11 -15.86 -1.29
N THR A 19 -31.03 -16.37 -0.08
CA THR A 19 -30.41 -15.66 1.01
C THR A 19 -29.05 -15.36 0.43
N SER A 20 -28.91 -14.13 -0.05
CA SER A 20 -27.65 -13.45 -0.17
C SER A 20 -27.05 -13.60 1.22
N ARG A 21 -26.38 -14.73 1.44
CA ARG A 21 -25.54 -14.97 2.61
C ARG A 21 -24.58 -13.81 2.47
N ALA A 22 -24.82 -12.75 3.25
CA ALA A 22 -23.99 -11.58 3.25
C ALA A 22 -22.62 -12.13 3.64
N GLU A 23 -21.81 -12.40 2.63
CA GLU A 23 -20.51 -13.01 2.80
C GLU A 23 -19.77 -11.99 3.65
N SER A 24 -19.51 -12.40 4.89
CA SER A 24 -18.97 -11.49 5.89
C SER A 24 -17.76 -10.82 5.24
N PRO A 25 -17.69 -9.48 5.21
CA PRO A 25 -16.68 -8.78 4.44
C PRO A 25 -15.31 -9.39 4.76
N PRO A 26 -14.51 -9.73 3.74
CA PRO A 26 -13.30 -10.53 3.92
C PRO A 26 -12.43 -9.88 5.00
N ARG A 27 -12.33 -10.55 6.15
CA ARG A 27 -11.63 -10.00 7.31
C ARG A 27 -10.14 -9.97 7.01
N ILE A 28 -9.52 -8.80 7.19
CA ILE A 28 -8.06 -8.67 7.16
C ILE A 28 -7.49 -9.60 8.24
N PRO A 29 -6.53 -10.50 7.92
CA PRO A 29 -5.94 -11.41 8.88
C PRO A 29 -5.27 -10.66 10.02
N VAL A 30 -5.24 -11.28 11.19
CA VAL A 30 -4.68 -10.68 12.42
C VAL A 30 -3.22 -10.26 12.23
N ALA A 31 -2.42 -11.04 11.50
CA ALA A 31 -1.03 -10.71 11.20
C ALA A 31 -0.89 -9.41 10.38
N ASP A 32 -1.78 -9.20 9.40
CA ASP A 32 -1.81 -7.99 8.59
C ASP A 32 -2.31 -6.79 9.37
N GLN A 33 -3.29 -6.97 10.26
CA GLN A 33 -3.74 -5.92 11.17
C GLN A 33 -2.61 -5.45 12.09
N ARG A 34 -1.82 -6.38 12.64
CA ARG A 34 -0.64 -6.05 13.47
C ARG A 34 0.39 -5.27 12.66
N LEU A 35 0.69 -5.70 11.44
CA LEU A 35 1.62 -5.01 10.55
C LEU A 35 1.15 -3.58 10.24
N ILE A 36 -0.13 -3.39 9.89
CA ILE A 36 -0.72 -2.05 9.66
C ILE A 36 -0.52 -1.16 10.88
N ARG A 37 -0.80 -1.66 12.09
CA ARG A 37 -0.64 -0.90 13.32
C ARG A 37 0.81 -0.52 13.59
N LEU A 38 1.75 -1.45 13.40
CA LEU A 38 3.18 -1.19 13.57
C LEU A 38 3.67 -0.14 12.56
N LEU A 39 3.26 -0.25 11.29
CA LEU A 39 3.60 0.74 10.26
C LEU A 39 2.98 2.11 10.56
N ALA A 40 1.74 2.15 11.05
CA ALA A 40 1.09 3.40 11.44
C ALA A 40 1.82 4.06 12.63
N LEU A 41 2.22 3.27 13.63
CA LEU A 41 3.02 3.78 14.75
C LEU A 41 4.40 4.27 14.28
N ALA A 42 5.07 3.50 13.42
CA ALA A 42 6.34 3.92 12.83
C ALA A 42 6.18 5.23 12.04
N ALA A 43 5.11 5.36 11.26
CA ALA A 43 4.80 6.59 10.53
C ALA A 43 4.61 7.79 11.47
N LEU A 44 3.87 7.63 12.57
CA LEU A 44 3.69 8.70 13.55
C LEU A 44 5.03 9.13 14.17
N LEU A 45 5.87 8.17 14.55
CA LEU A 45 7.20 8.44 15.10
C LEU A 45 8.10 9.16 14.09
N THR A 46 8.13 8.70 12.84
CA THR A 46 8.97 9.33 11.81
C THR A 46 8.43 10.68 11.37
N ILE A 47 7.11 10.90 11.36
CA ILE A 47 6.52 12.24 11.14
C ILE A 47 6.99 13.20 12.23
N ALA A 48 6.85 12.82 13.51
CA ALA A 48 7.27 13.66 14.62
C ALA A 48 8.77 13.99 14.54
N ALA A 49 9.60 12.97 14.26
CA ALA A 49 11.03 13.16 14.08
C ALA A 49 11.36 14.03 12.85
N SER A 50 10.65 13.87 11.73
CA SER A 50 10.84 14.67 10.52
C SER A 50 10.49 16.14 10.75
N VAL A 51 9.39 16.40 11.46
CA VAL A 51 8.98 17.76 11.82
C VAL A 51 10.01 18.38 12.75
N ALA A 52 10.44 17.66 13.80
CA ALA A 52 11.49 18.14 14.69
C ALA A 52 12.79 18.44 13.93
N ALA A 53 13.22 17.53 13.06
CA ALA A 53 14.41 17.71 12.23
C ALA A 53 14.29 18.93 11.31
N ALA A 54 13.18 19.06 10.58
CA ALA A 54 12.94 20.17 9.66
C ALA A 54 12.91 21.55 10.35
N LEU A 55 12.53 21.61 11.62
CA LEU A 55 12.49 22.85 12.41
C LEU A 55 13.83 23.21 13.05
N ASN A 56 14.74 22.25 13.20
CA ASN A 56 15.99 22.45 13.97
C ASN A 56 17.26 22.33 13.12
N ILE A 57 17.19 21.78 11.92
CA ILE A 57 18.36 21.55 11.05
C ILE A 57 18.29 22.51 9.86
N ASP A 58 19.33 23.33 9.72
CA ASP A 58 19.58 24.09 8.50
C ASP A 58 20.42 23.23 7.53
N PRO A 59 19.82 22.71 6.44
CA PRO A 59 20.53 21.85 5.48
C PRO A 59 21.57 22.60 4.65
N ILE A 60 21.56 23.94 4.64
CA ILE A 60 22.58 24.75 3.95
C ILE A 60 23.82 24.88 4.82
N GLY A 61 23.64 25.09 6.13
CA GLY A 61 24.71 25.18 7.10
C GLY A 61 25.32 23.83 7.50
N ASP A 62 24.51 22.76 7.54
CA ASP A 62 24.96 21.39 7.82
C ASP A 62 24.37 20.39 6.82
N PRO A 63 25.06 20.13 5.70
CA PRO A 63 24.57 19.24 4.66
C PRO A 63 24.53 17.77 5.11
N VAL A 64 25.37 17.36 6.07
CA VAL A 64 25.36 15.97 6.57
C VAL A 64 24.09 15.72 7.38
N ALA A 65 23.75 16.64 8.29
CA ALA A 65 22.48 16.59 8.99
C ALA A 65 21.30 16.68 8.01
N GLY A 66 21.39 17.54 6.98
CA GLY A 66 20.41 17.65 5.91
C GLY A 66 20.14 16.33 5.17
N LEU A 67 21.19 15.57 4.82
CA LEU A 67 21.05 14.23 4.24
C LEU A 67 20.34 13.26 5.19
N GLY A 68 20.62 13.35 6.49
CA GLY A 68 19.89 12.60 7.52
C GLY A 68 18.40 12.94 7.54
N VAL A 69 18.04 14.22 7.44
CA VAL A 69 16.63 14.68 7.33
C VAL A 69 15.97 14.14 6.06
N SER A 70 16.67 14.17 4.92
CA SER A 70 16.15 13.63 3.67
C SER A 70 15.88 12.13 3.73
N LEU A 71 16.76 11.36 4.37
CA LEU A 71 16.55 9.93 4.60
C LEU A 71 15.35 9.68 5.51
N LEU A 72 15.26 10.42 6.62
CA LEU A 72 14.13 10.35 7.54
C LEU A 72 12.81 10.71 6.84
N PHE A 73 12.83 11.70 5.95
CA PHE A 73 11.67 12.09 5.15
C PHE A 73 11.22 10.99 4.18
N GLY A 74 12.17 10.32 3.53
CA GLY A 74 11.88 9.15 2.69
C GLY A 74 11.28 7.97 3.47
N LEU A 75 11.77 7.73 4.70
CA LEU A 75 11.20 6.72 5.61
C LEU A 75 9.79 7.11 6.04
N THR A 76 9.54 8.39 6.36
CA THR A 76 8.21 8.90 6.68
C THR A 76 7.21 8.61 5.57
N ILE A 77 7.54 8.97 4.33
CA ILE A 77 6.70 8.69 3.16
C ILE A 77 6.42 7.19 3.03
N SER A 78 7.46 6.36 3.20
CA SER A 78 7.35 4.91 3.11
C SER A 78 6.39 4.32 4.15
N PHE A 79 6.56 4.70 5.42
CA PHE A 79 5.73 4.18 6.51
C PHE A 79 4.30 4.72 6.48
N THR A 80 4.08 5.93 5.96
CA THR A 80 2.73 6.46 5.76
C THR A 80 2.00 5.73 4.62
N LEU A 81 2.68 5.47 3.51
CA LEU A 81 2.06 4.83 2.34
C LEU A 81 1.86 3.32 2.50
N ALA A 82 2.78 2.62 3.17
CA ALA A 82 2.72 1.17 3.33
C ALA A 82 1.36 0.66 3.87
N PRO A 83 0.81 1.16 4.99
CA PRO A 83 -0.47 0.69 5.51
C PRO A 83 -1.64 1.08 4.59
N ILE A 84 -1.58 2.23 3.92
CA ILE A 84 -2.62 2.68 2.97
C ILE A 84 -2.69 1.72 1.78
N LEU A 85 -1.54 1.43 1.16
CA LEU A 85 -1.45 0.51 0.03
C LEU A 85 -1.86 -0.91 0.42
N LEU A 86 -1.52 -1.32 1.65
CA LEU A 86 -1.91 -2.63 2.16
C LEU A 86 -3.43 -2.70 2.33
N ILE A 87 -4.07 -1.71 2.98
CA ILE A 87 -5.54 -1.63 3.11
C ILE A 87 -6.22 -1.59 1.74
N GLU A 88 -5.74 -0.76 0.82
CA GLU A 88 -6.31 -0.62 -0.51
C GLU A 88 -6.25 -1.93 -1.32
N SER A 89 -5.18 -2.71 -1.15
CA SER A 89 -5.07 -4.02 -1.79
C SER A 89 -6.11 -5.03 -1.26
N TYR A 90 -6.56 -4.92 0.00
CA TYR A 90 -7.69 -5.70 0.52
C TYR A 90 -9.02 -5.30 -0.12
N ARG A 91 -9.21 -3.99 -0.37
CA ARG A 91 -10.44 -3.47 -0.98
C ARG A 91 -10.57 -3.88 -2.45
N ARG A 92 -9.48 -3.84 -3.22
CA ARG A 92 -9.51 -4.11 -4.67
C ARG A 92 -9.50 -5.60 -5.03
N HIS A 93 -8.77 -6.43 -4.27
CA HIS A 93 -8.55 -7.83 -4.63
C HIS A 93 -8.69 -8.77 -3.42
N PRO A 94 -9.91 -9.00 -2.89
CA PRO A 94 -10.12 -9.75 -1.65
C PRO A 94 -9.62 -11.21 -1.66
N GLY A 95 -9.36 -11.82 -2.82
CA GLY A 95 -8.87 -13.20 -2.96
C GLY A 95 -7.37 -13.37 -3.25
N GLN A 96 -6.62 -12.30 -3.53
CA GLN A 96 -5.19 -12.40 -3.91
C GLN A 96 -4.26 -12.15 -2.72
N TRP A 97 -4.03 -13.20 -1.94
CA TRP A 97 -3.28 -13.13 -0.67
C TRP A 97 -1.75 -13.19 -0.87
N ARG A 98 -1.27 -13.86 -1.91
CA ARG A 98 0.15 -14.11 -2.16
C ARG A 98 0.87 -12.85 -2.63
N GLY A 99 2.03 -12.55 -2.04
CA GLY A 99 2.89 -11.43 -2.45
C GLY A 99 2.32 -10.02 -2.21
N ARG A 100 1.20 -9.89 -1.49
CA ARG A 100 0.57 -8.58 -1.23
C ARG A 100 1.42 -7.68 -0.35
N ARG A 101 1.92 -8.23 0.76
CA ARG A 101 2.76 -7.50 1.72
C ARG A 101 4.01 -6.96 1.05
N THR A 102 4.70 -7.83 0.31
CA THR A 102 5.93 -7.49 -0.41
C THR A 102 5.67 -6.42 -1.46
N ARG A 103 4.60 -6.54 -2.26
CA ARG A 103 4.23 -5.50 -3.25
C ARG A 103 3.88 -4.16 -2.60
N ALA A 104 3.10 -4.15 -1.54
CA ALA A 104 2.73 -2.92 -0.84
C ALA A 104 3.97 -2.23 -0.23
N LEU A 105 4.82 -2.99 0.47
CA LEU A 105 6.05 -2.49 1.09
C LEU A 105 7.07 -2.01 0.04
N ARG A 106 7.24 -2.77 -1.04
CA ARG A 106 8.12 -2.41 -2.16
C ARG A 106 7.67 -1.10 -2.80
N ARG A 107 6.38 -0.96 -3.13
CA ARG A 107 5.83 0.26 -3.72
C ARG A 107 5.98 1.47 -2.81
N SER A 108 5.68 1.33 -1.52
CA SER A 108 5.87 2.43 -0.57
C SER A 108 7.35 2.81 -0.45
N LEU A 109 8.25 1.83 -0.44
CA LEU A 109 9.69 2.05 -0.36
C LEU A 109 10.22 2.73 -1.62
N ILE A 110 9.78 2.32 -2.81
CA ILE A 110 10.11 2.99 -4.07
C ILE A 110 9.73 4.48 -4.01
N VAL A 111 8.49 4.78 -3.58
CA VAL A 111 8.03 6.18 -3.48
C VAL A 111 8.86 6.94 -2.43
N GLY A 112 9.12 6.35 -1.27
CA GLY A 112 9.95 6.97 -0.24
C GLY A 112 11.38 7.22 -0.69
N VAL A 113 12.00 6.29 -1.43
CA VAL A 113 13.34 6.46 -2.01
C VAL A 113 13.35 7.56 -3.06
N LEU A 114 12.32 7.66 -3.91
CA LEU A 114 12.23 8.74 -4.90
C LEU A 114 12.14 10.11 -4.21
N VAL A 115 11.27 10.24 -3.22
CA VAL A 115 11.04 11.52 -2.53
C VAL A 115 12.23 11.89 -1.63
N GLY A 116 12.71 10.94 -0.82
CA GLY A 116 13.86 11.13 0.08
C GLY A 116 15.16 11.32 -0.70
N GLY A 117 15.38 10.53 -1.76
CA GLY A 117 16.54 10.66 -2.64
C GLY A 117 16.55 11.98 -3.39
N TYR A 118 15.41 12.43 -3.93
CA TYR A 118 15.32 13.77 -4.52
C TYR A 118 15.60 14.87 -3.49
N SER A 119 15.05 14.77 -2.28
CA SER A 119 15.36 15.69 -1.18
C SER A 119 16.87 15.71 -0.88
N ALA A 120 17.52 14.55 -0.80
CA ALA A 120 18.96 14.43 -0.57
C ALA A 120 19.77 15.08 -1.71
N PHE A 121 19.37 14.87 -2.97
CA PHE A 121 20.00 15.56 -4.10
C PHE A 121 19.80 17.07 -4.05
N ARG A 122 18.65 17.56 -3.56
CA ARG A 122 18.40 18.98 -3.37
C ARG A 122 19.32 19.56 -2.30
N VAL A 123 19.52 18.86 -1.17
CA VAL A 123 20.49 19.26 -0.13
C VAL A 123 21.91 19.30 -0.70
N ALA A 124 22.29 18.31 -1.52
CA ALA A 124 23.60 18.26 -2.17
C ALA A 124 23.80 19.28 -3.31
N GLY A 125 22.79 20.08 -3.66
CA GLY A 125 22.85 21.03 -4.78
C GLY A 125 22.78 20.40 -6.18
N LEU A 126 22.47 19.10 -6.28
CA LEU A 126 22.41 18.32 -7.53
C LEU A 126 20.97 18.06 -8.02
N GLY A 127 19.97 18.39 -7.21
CA GLY A 127 18.57 18.05 -7.47
C GLY A 127 17.91 18.94 -8.51
N SER A 128 17.79 18.42 -9.75
CA SER A 128 16.92 18.96 -10.81
C SER A 128 15.58 18.21 -10.86
N PRO A 129 14.45 18.90 -11.12
CA PRO A 129 13.15 18.25 -11.34
C PRO A 129 13.19 17.18 -12.45
N THR A 130 14.00 17.39 -13.49
CA THR A 130 14.18 16.42 -14.58
C THR A 130 14.78 15.11 -14.08
N GLY A 131 15.74 15.17 -13.15
CA GLY A 131 16.33 13.97 -12.54
C GLY A 131 15.30 13.16 -11.74
N LEU A 132 14.38 13.82 -11.03
CA LEU A 132 13.28 13.15 -10.36
C LEU A 132 12.34 12.44 -11.35
N LEU A 133 12.01 13.07 -12.48
CA LEU A 133 11.17 12.46 -13.51
C LEU A 133 11.83 11.22 -14.13
N ILE A 134 13.13 11.28 -14.41
CA ILE A 134 13.90 10.13 -14.91
C ILE A 134 13.91 9.00 -13.87
N GLY A 135 14.20 9.33 -12.61
CA GLY A 135 14.17 8.36 -11.52
C GLY A 135 12.79 7.71 -11.34
N ALA A 136 11.71 8.50 -11.44
CA ALA A 136 10.34 7.99 -11.37
C ALA A 136 10.02 7.05 -12.55
N ALA A 137 10.45 7.39 -13.76
CA ALA A 137 10.27 6.53 -14.93
C ALA A 137 11.00 5.19 -14.75
N LEU A 138 12.26 5.21 -14.29
CA LEU A 138 13.02 3.99 -13.98
C LEU A 138 12.36 3.16 -12.88
N ALA A 139 11.86 3.80 -11.83
CA ALA A 139 11.15 3.14 -10.75
C ALA A 139 9.87 2.42 -11.23
N VAL A 140 9.12 3.02 -12.16
CA VAL A 140 7.97 2.38 -12.81
C VAL A 140 8.39 1.14 -13.60
N VAL A 141 9.49 1.24 -14.38
CA VAL A 141 10.02 0.09 -15.13
C VAL A 141 10.46 -1.03 -14.20
N ILE A 142 11.18 -0.70 -13.12
CA ILE A 142 11.61 -1.65 -12.09
C ILE A 142 10.40 -2.33 -11.43
N GLU A 143 9.39 -1.57 -11.02
CA GLU A 143 8.18 -2.11 -10.41
C GLU A 143 7.42 -3.02 -11.38
N ALA A 144 7.37 -2.68 -12.67
CA ALA A 144 6.77 -3.53 -13.69
C ALA A 144 7.54 -4.84 -13.88
N ALA A 145 8.87 -4.78 -13.93
CA ALA A 145 9.73 -5.95 -14.04
C ALA A 145 9.56 -6.89 -12.84
N PHE A 146 9.59 -6.37 -11.62
CA PHE A 146 9.35 -7.16 -10.41
C PHE A 146 7.93 -7.73 -10.35
N THR A 147 6.92 -6.97 -10.78
CA THR A 147 5.55 -7.48 -10.80
C THR A 147 5.40 -8.67 -11.75
N ARG A 148 6.09 -8.66 -12.90
CA ARG A 148 6.13 -9.81 -13.82
C ARG A 148 6.83 -11.00 -13.16
N ALA A 149 8.02 -10.80 -12.60
CA ALA A 149 8.76 -11.87 -11.91
C ALA A 149 7.96 -12.50 -10.75
N ASP A 150 7.23 -11.70 -9.98
CA ASP A 150 6.35 -12.18 -8.90
C ASP A 150 5.19 -13.06 -9.43
N ASN A 151 4.74 -12.83 -10.67
CA ASN A 151 3.67 -13.60 -11.29
C ASN A 151 4.20 -14.90 -11.94
N ASP A 152 5.42 -14.88 -12.47
CA ASP A 152 6.05 -16.03 -13.16
C ASP A 152 6.62 -17.07 -12.17
N ALA A 153 6.88 -16.68 -10.93
CA ALA A 153 7.37 -17.57 -9.87
C ALA A 153 6.28 -18.47 -9.22
N VAL A 154 5.07 -18.52 -9.80
CA VAL A 154 3.87 -19.20 -9.27
C VAL A 154 3.38 -20.25 -10.26
#